data_AF-A0A8D3Y504-F1
#
_entry.id   AF-A0A8D3Y504-F1
#
_cell.length_a   1.000
_cell.length_b   1.000
_cell.length_c   1.000
_cell.angle_alpha   90.00
_cell.angle_beta   90.00
_cell.angle_gamma   90.00
#
_symmetry.space_group_name_H-M   'P 1'
#
loop_
_entity.id
_entity.type
_entity.pdbx_description
1 polymer ?
#
loop_
_entity_poly.entity_id
_entity_poly.type
_entity_poly.pdbx_seq_one_letter_code
_entity_poly.pdbx_strand_id
1 'polypeptide(L)' 'MFRGVQTIPFDPAALPADKVSQAAVDELVKRNIVEPGDWVVLTKGDSYHDSTGGTNTMKILRVGDSLM' A
#
# COMPACT_ATOMS: atom_id res chain seq x y z
N MET A 1 15.45 -3.84 -14.53
CA MET A 1 15.69 -4.33 -13.15
C MET A 1 15.94 -3.11 -12.28
N PHE A 2 15.32 -3.03 -11.09
CA PHE A 2 15.44 -1.88 -10.18
C PHE A 2 16.05 -2.32 -8.85
N ARG A 3 17.08 -1.60 -8.39
CA ARG A 3 17.81 -1.92 -7.15
C ARG A 3 16.91 -1.66 -5.94
N GLY A 4 16.81 -2.64 -5.03
CA GLY A 4 16.05 -2.50 -3.78
C GLY A 4 14.53 -2.56 -3.94
N VAL A 5 14.02 -2.96 -5.12
CA VAL A 5 12.59 -3.10 -5.38
C VAL A 5 12.20 -4.57 -5.38
N GLN A 6 11.20 -4.93 -4.58
CA GLN A 6 10.56 -6.25 -4.62
C GLN A 6 9.10 -6.08 -5.03
N THR A 7 8.65 -6.88 -5.99
CA THR A 7 7.27 -6.83 -6.49
C THR A 7 6.38 -7.75 -5.68
N ILE A 8 5.22 -7.22 -5.27
CA ILE A 8 4.13 -7.98 -4.66
C ILE A 8 2.92 -7.82 -5.59
N PRO A 9 2.36 -8.91 -6.14
CA PRO A 9 1.12 -8.84 -6.91
C PRO A 9 -0.01 -8.27 -6.05
N PHE A 10 -0.62 -7.19 -6.51
CA PHE A 10 -1.68 -6.48 -5.79
C PHE A 10 -2.55 -5.72 -6.79
N ASP A 11 -3.86 -5.92 -6.74
CA ASP A 11 -4.83 -5.21 -7.59
C ASP A 11 -5.67 -4.25 -6.73
N PRO A 12 -5.32 -2.95 -6.68
CA PRO A 12 -6.07 -1.97 -5.92
C PRO A 12 -7.44 -1.64 -6.54
N ALA A 13 -7.63 -1.86 -7.84
CA ALA A 13 -8.88 -1.52 -8.54
C ALA A 13 -10.01 -2.51 -8.22
N ALA A 14 -9.66 -3.72 -7.76
CA ALA A 14 -10.60 -4.72 -7.28
C ALA A 14 -11.13 -4.45 -5.85
N LEU A 15 -10.66 -3.39 -5.18
CA LEU A 15 -11.00 -3.08 -3.79
C LEU A 15 -11.68 -1.71 -3.66
N PRO A 16 -12.58 -1.52 -2.68
CA PRO A 16 -13.03 -0.19 -2.27
C PRO A 16 -11.86 0.71 -1.90
N ALA A 17 -11.90 1.98 -2.32
CA ALA A 17 -10.77 2.91 -2.18
C ALA A 17 -10.29 3.12 -0.72
N ASP A 18 -11.21 3.05 0.24
CA ASP A 18 -10.96 3.12 1.69
C ASP A 18 -10.30 1.86 2.27
N LYS A 19 -10.37 0.73 1.55
CA LYS A 19 -9.77 -0.54 1.97
C LYS A 19 -8.38 -0.80 1.37
N VAL A 20 -8.01 -0.08 0.31
CA VAL A 20 -6.74 -0.29 -0.40
C VAL A 20 -5.52 -0.14 0.52
N SER A 21 -5.49 0.91 1.37
CA SER A 21 -4.37 1.16 2.27
C SER A 21 -4.18 0.00 3.26
N GLN A 22 -5.26 -0.46 3.87
CA GLN A 22 -5.24 -1.58 4.81
C GLN A 22 -4.80 -2.87 4.11
N ALA A 23 -5.38 -3.19 2.96
CA ALA A 23 -5.05 -4.40 2.22
C ALA A 23 -3.58 -4.44 1.78
N ALA A 24 -3.01 -3.30 1.41
CA ALA A 24 -1.58 -3.20 1.05
C ALA A 24 -0.67 -3.49 2.27
N VAL A 25 -1.00 -2.94 3.45
CA VAL A 25 -0.24 -3.20 4.68
C VAL A 25 -0.41 -4.65 5.15
N ASP A 26 -1.63 -5.18 5.09
CA ASP A 26 -1.93 -6.57 5.47
C ASP A 26 -1.12 -7.57 4.64
N GLU A 27 -0.87 -7.28 3.36
CA GLU A 27 -0.05 -8.13 2.49
C GLU A 27 1.43 -8.17 2.94
N LEU A 28 1.96 -7.07 3.49
CA LEU A 28 3.31 -7.04 4.08
C LEU A 28 3.36 -7.84 5.40
N VAL A 29 2.32 -7.72 6.23
CA VAL A 29 2.20 -8.47 7.48
C VAL A 29 2.09 -9.98 7.22
N LYS A 30 1.25 -10.40 6.27
CA LYS A 30 1.12 -11.81 5.86
C LYS A 30 2.44 -12.45 5.44
N ARG A 31 3.36 -11.63 4.90
CA ARG A 31 4.69 -12.05 4.44
C ARG A 31 5.77 -11.92 5.51
N ASN A 32 5.40 -11.50 6.73
CA ASN A 32 6.31 -11.21 7.85
C ASN A 32 7.40 -10.18 7.47
N ILE A 33 7.06 -9.19 6.63
CA ILE A 33 7.96 -8.10 6.25
C ILE A 33 7.90 -6.96 7.29
N VAL A 34 6.73 -6.77 7.90
CA VAL A 34 6.46 -5.79 8.96
C VAL A 34 5.57 -6.42 10.02
N GLU A 35 5.59 -5.85 11.23
CA GLU A 35 4.81 -6.29 12.38
C GLU A 35 4.06 -5.13 13.05
N PRO A 36 3.01 -5.40 13.86
CA PRO A 36 2.29 -4.33 14.57
C PRO A 36 3.23 -3.44 15.39
N GLY A 37 3.08 -2.13 15.22
CA GLY A 37 3.95 -1.13 15.84
C GLY A 37 4.97 -0.52 14.90
N ASP A 38 5.29 -1.18 13.78
CA ASP A 38 6.14 -0.66 12.72
C ASP A 38 5.50 0.53 11.99
N TRP A 39 6.34 1.27 11.26
CA TRP A 39 5.94 2.37 10.40
C TRP A 39 6.18 2.05 8.94
N VAL A 40 5.22 2.40 8.08
CA VAL A 40 5.31 2.22 6.64
C VAL A 40 5.00 3.53 5.91
N VAL A 41 5.67 3.74 4.78
CA VAL A 41 5.37 4.83 3.85
C VAL A 41 4.59 4.24 2.69
N LEU A 42 3.40 4.77 2.44
CA LEU A 42 2.55 4.39 1.31
C LEU A 42 2.47 5.56 0.32
N THR A 43 2.89 5.32 -0.93
CA THR A 43 2.69 6.27 -2.02
C THR A 43 1.61 5.77 -2.97
N LYS A 44 0.72 6.65 -3.39
CA LYS A 44 -0.38 6.33 -4.31
C LYS A 44 -0.82 7.53 -5.13
N GLY A 45 -1.63 7.27 -6.16
CA GLY A 45 -2.46 8.28 -6.81
C GLY A 45 -3.86 8.33 -6.22
N ASP A 46 -4.63 9.34 -6.60
CA ASP A 46 -6.04 9.48 -6.21
C ASP A 46 -6.98 8.56 -7.01
N SER A 47 -6.56 8.13 -8.21
CA SER A 47 -7.29 7.18 -9.04
C SER A 47 -6.55 5.85 -9.13
N TYR A 48 -7.31 4.75 -9.06
CA TYR A 48 -6.83 3.39 -9.32
C TYR A 48 -7.31 2.83 -10.67
N HIS A 49 -8.10 3.59 -11.43
CA HIS A 49 -8.59 3.21 -12.75
C HIS A 49 -7.80 3.94 -13.85
N ASP A 50 -7.26 3.17 -14.80
CA ASP A 50 -6.79 3.58 -16.13
C ASP A 50 -5.89 4.82 -16.21
N SER A 51 -5.21 5.18 -15.12
CA SER A 51 -4.29 6.31 -15.06
C SER A 51 -2.89 5.86 -14.65
N THR A 52 -1.97 5.75 -15.62
CA THR A 52 -0.52 5.67 -15.35
C THR A 52 0.07 7.07 -15.16
N GLY A 53 1.00 7.22 -14.22
CA GLY A 53 1.72 8.48 -13.98
C GLY A 53 1.11 9.44 -12.95
N GLY A 54 0.05 9.01 -12.24
CA GLY A 54 -0.71 9.85 -11.30
C GLY A 54 -0.29 9.78 -9.82
N THR A 55 0.88 9.26 -9.48
CA THR A 55 1.33 9.17 -8.08
C THR A 55 1.52 10.58 -7.51
N ASN A 56 0.68 10.97 -6.54
CA ASN A 56 0.63 12.34 -6.01
C ASN A 56 0.47 12.41 -4.49
N THR A 57 0.27 11.27 -3.81
CA THR A 57 -0.01 11.20 -2.37
C THR A 57 1.03 10.32 -1.67
N MET A 58 1.47 10.75 -0.50
CA MET A 58 2.27 9.95 0.45
C MET A 58 1.58 9.95 1.82
N LYS A 59 1.41 8.77 2.42
CA LYS A 59 0.94 8.60 3.79
C LYS A 59 2.02 7.91 4.64
N ILE A 60 2.16 8.35 5.89
CA ILE A 60 2.93 7.65 6.92
C ILE A 60 1.92 6.91 7.79
N LEU A 61 1.99 5.58 7.80
CA LEU A 61 1.00 4.72 8.44
C LEU A 61 1.69 3.87 9.50
N ARG A 62 0.96 3.57 10.58
CA ARG A 62 1.41 2.66 11.62
C ARG A 62 0.73 1.31 11.46
N VAL A 63 1.51 0.23 11.46
CA VAL A 63 0.99 -1.12 11.30
C VAL A 63 0.20 -1.52 12.55
N GLY A 64 -1.03 -2.01 12.35
CA GLY A 64 -1.95 -2.40 13.43
C GLY A 64 -3.03 -1.36 13.76
N ASP A 65 -2.89 -0.12 13.27
CA ASP A 65 -3.94 0.91 13.39
C ASP A 65 -5.02 0.72 12.32
N SER A 66 -6.23 1.24 12.57
CA SER A 66 -7.30 1.25 11.58
C SER A 66 -7.00 2.28 10.49
N LEU A 67 -6.63 1.81 9.30
CA LEU A 67 -6.29 2.67 8.17
C LEU A 67 -7.55 3.04 7.38
N MET A 68 -7.85 4.35 7.32
CA MET A 68 -8.88 4.95 6.43
C MET A 68 -8.23 5.71 5.26
#